data_AF-A0A067GZU9-F1
#
_entry.id   AF-A0A067GZU9-F1
#
_cell.length_a   1.000
_cell.length_b   1.000
_cell.length_c   1.000
_cell.angle_alpha   90.00
_cell.angle_beta   90.00
_cell.angle_gamma   90.00
#
_symmetry.space_group_name_H-M   'P 1'
#
loop_
_entity.id
_entity.type
_entity.pdbx_description
1 polymer ?
#
loop_
_entity_poly.entity_id
_entity_poly.type
_entity_poly.pdbx_seq_one_letter_code
_entity_poly.pdbx_strand_id
1 'polypeptide(L)'
;MSLLIFLLHLNFISSCLGARKLTSLYQPSPIAMTYHKGALLEGNLPVSILWYGEFSPAQKSIIADFLLSLNPQKNQLGSHFTTPQPSVSKRWHTIQTYMKKAGKGQTRVFIASQFSDKNCSLGKILKKAQGFCMSNCGFHGSNPQHNSAFIWVGNSVTPCPGQCAWPFHQPIY
;
A
#
# COMPACT_ATOMS: atom_id res chain seq x y z
N MET A 1 58.68 26.32 17.74
CA MET A 1 57.62 27.23 17.24
C MET A 1 56.75 26.60 16.16
N SER A 2 57.29 25.83 15.19
CA SER A 2 56.47 25.20 14.13
C SER A 2 55.50 24.11 14.63
N LEU A 3 55.90 23.30 15.63
CA LEU A 3 55.05 22.23 16.19
C LEU A 3 53.84 22.77 16.98
N LEU A 4 54.01 23.90 17.67
CA LEU A 4 52.94 24.53 18.46
C LEU A 4 51.84 25.11 17.56
N ILE A 5 52.24 25.66 16.41
CA ILE A 5 51.33 26.21 15.40
C ILE A 5 50.51 25.09 14.73
N PHE A 6 51.14 23.94 14.48
CA PHE A 6 50.45 22.77 13.92
C PHE A 6 49.38 22.20 14.87
N LEU A 7 49.67 22.15 16.18
CA LEU A 7 48.71 21.69 17.20
C LEU A 7 47.54 22.66 17.43
N LEU A 8 47.76 23.97 17.23
CA LEU A 8 46.70 24.99 17.26
C LEU A 8 45.74 24.86 16.06
N HIS A 9 46.24 24.54 14.87
CA HIS A 9 45.40 24.32 13.69
C HIS A 9 44.55 23.05 13.77
N LEU A 10 45.04 21.98 14.41
CA LEU A 10 44.26 20.76 14.63
C LEU A 10 43.06 20.97 15.56
N ASN A 11 43.13 21.89 16.52
CA ASN A 11 42.00 22.21 17.41
C ASN A 11 40.90 23.01 16.71
N PHE A 12 41.24 23.85 15.73
CA PHE A 12 40.25 24.71 15.05
C PHE A 12 39.36 23.97 14.03
N ILE A 13 39.79 22.80 13.53
CA ILE A 13 39.01 22.02 12.55
C ILE A 13 37.91 21.19 13.23
N SER A 14 37.99 20.95 14.54
CA SER A 14 37.03 20.10 15.26
C SER A 14 35.69 20.77 15.61
N SER A 15 35.52 22.06 15.34
CA SER A 15 34.35 22.84 15.81
C SER A 15 33.14 22.86 14.86
N CYS A 16 33.21 22.23 13.68
CA CYS A 16 32.15 22.36 12.66
C CYS A 16 31.45 21.06 12.24
N LEU A 17 31.66 19.94 12.94
CA LEU A 17 30.94 18.67 12.72
C LEU A 17 29.80 18.44 13.74
N GLY A 18 29.19 19.52 14.22
CA GLY A 18 27.96 19.47 14.99
C GLY A 18 26.75 19.18 14.08
N ALA A 19 26.62 17.96 13.58
CA ALA A 19 25.35 17.53 12.99
C ALA A 19 24.28 17.62 14.08
N ARG A 20 23.30 18.51 13.91
CA ARG A 20 22.12 18.58 14.79
C ARG A 20 21.33 17.28 14.67
N LYS A 21 21.68 16.30 15.50
CA LYS A 21 20.87 15.10 15.68
C LYS A 21 19.62 15.54 16.44
N LEU A 22 18.48 15.60 15.76
CA LEU A 22 17.18 15.78 16.42
C LEU A 22 16.98 14.56 17.34
N THR A 23 17.30 14.73 18.61
CA THR A 23 16.95 13.80 19.68
C THR A 23 15.46 13.91 19.92
N SER A 24 14.67 13.17 19.14
CA SER A 24 13.30 12.86 19.53
C SER A 24 13.35 11.95 20.76
N LEU A 25 12.92 12.45 21.91
CA LEU A 25 12.72 11.66 23.14
C LEU A 25 11.57 10.66 23.03
N TYR A 26 10.80 10.73 21.94
CA TYR A 26 9.72 9.80 21.71
C TYR A 26 10.29 8.46 21.22
N GLN A 27 10.46 7.52 22.14
CA GLN A 27 10.46 6.09 21.82
C GLN A 27 9.00 5.64 21.72
N PRO A 28 8.45 5.42 20.52
CA PRO A 28 7.15 4.76 20.43
C PRO A 28 7.26 3.42 21.13
N SER A 29 6.37 3.17 22.10
CA SER A 29 6.27 1.84 22.71
C SER A 29 6.18 0.80 21.59
N PRO A 30 6.90 -0.33 21.68
CA PRO A 30 6.75 -1.39 20.70
C PRO A 30 5.29 -1.84 20.74
N ILE A 31 4.51 -1.45 19.73
CA ILE A 31 3.11 -1.85 19.58
C ILE A 31 3.15 -3.36 19.33
N ALA A 32 3.14 -4.15 20.40
CA ALA A 32 2.90 -5.57 20.35
C ALA A 32 1.39 -5.73 20.16
N MET A 33 0.93 -5.54 18.92
CA MET A 33 -0.46 -5.81 18.57
C MET A 33 -0.74 -7.28 18.87
N THR A 34 -1.61 -7.55 19.85
CA THR A 34 -2.03 -8.89 20.22
C THR A 34 -2.94 -9.45 19.14
N TYR A 35 -2.62 -10.64 18.65
CA TYR A 35 -3.45 -11.31 17.66
C TYR A 35 -4.62 -12.03 18.36
N HIS A 36 -5.84 -11.62 18.06
CA HIS A 36 -7.06 -12.14 18.68
C HIS A 36 -7.65 -13.37 17.97
N LYS A 37 -6.82 -14.17 17.29
CA LYS A 37 -7.22 -15.43 16.63
C LYS A 37 -8.28 -15.30 15.51
N GLY A 38 -8.50 -14.09 14.96
CA GLY A 38 -9.36 -13.88 13.79
C GLY A 38 -8.75 -14.41 12.50
N ALA A 39 -9.54 -14.63 11.44
CA ALA A 39 -9.01 -15.13 10.17
C ALA A 39 -7.92 -14.21 9.58
N LEU A 40 -6.84 -14.81 9.06
CA LEU A 40 -5.73 -14.11 8.42
C LEU A 40 -5.46 -14.74 7.05
N LEU A 41 -5.22 -13.92 6.03
CA LEU A 41 -4.93 -14.38 4.68
C LEU A 41 -3.49 -14.91 4.60
N GLU A 42 -3.32 -16.19 4.30
CA GLU A 42 -2.00 -16.83 4.18
C GLU A 42 -1.86 -17.61 2.87
N GLY A 43 -0.61 -17.76 2.41
CA GLY A 43 -0.30 -18.51 1.18
C GLY A 43 -0.44 -17.71 -0.11
N ASN A 44 -0.59 -18.43 -1.21
CA ASN A 44 -0.71 -17.86 -2.55
C ASN A 44 -2.15 -17.35 -2.74
N LEU A 45 -2.30 -16.03 -2.86
CA LEU A 45 -3.57 -15.34 -3.05
C LEU A 45 -3.74 -14.94 -4.52
N PRO A 46 -4.42 -15.76 -5.34
CA PRO A 46 -4.83 -15.37 -6.68
C PRO A 46 -5.85 -14.23 -6.63
N VAL A 47 -5.57 -13.14 -7.35
CA VAL A 47 -6.47 -12.01 -7.52
C VAL A 47 -6.93 -11.91 -8.97
N SER A 48 -8.24 -11.93 -9.19
CA SER A 48 -8.87 -11.72 -10.48
C SER A 48 -9.42 -10.30 -10.56
N ILE A 49 -9.12 -9.59 -11.66
CA ILE A 49 -9.51 -8.19 -11.84
C ILE A 49 -10.64 -8.10 -12.86
N LEU A 50 -11.74 -7.44 -12.50
CA LEU A 50 -12.76 -6.99 -13.44
C LEU A 50 -12.59 -5.48 -13.69
N TRP A 51 -12.11 -5.12 -14.89
CA TRP A 51 -12.03 -3.76 -15.39
C TRP A 51 -13.39 -3.34 -15.92
N TYR A 52 -14.11 -2.50 -15.18
CA TYR A 52 -15.47 -2.09 -15.51
C TYR A 52 -15.49 -0.67 -16.07
N GLY A 53 -15.66 -0.59 -17.38
CA GLY A 53 -15.48 0.62 -18.18
C GLY A 53 -14.18 0.61 -18.98
N GLU A 54 -13.86 1.76 -19.55
CA GLU A 54 -12.72 1.90 -20.43
C GLU A 54 -11.46 2.25 -19.65
N PHE A 55 -10.49 1.33 -19.66
CA PHE A 55 -9.18 1.49 -19.03
C PHE A 55 -8.08 1.34 -20.07
N SER A 56 -7.20 2.35 -20.15
CA SER A 56 -6.00 2.27 -20.97
C SER A 56 -5.00 1.24 -20.44
N PRO A 57 -4.10 0.71 -21.27
CA PRO A 57 -3.04 -0.18 -20.80
C PRO A 57 -2.22 0.42 -19.65
N ALA A 58 -1.93 1.72 -19.68
CA ALA A 58 -1.22 2.42 -18.62
C ALA A 58 -2.01 2.42 -17.30
N GLN A 59 -3.32 2.70 -17.34
CA GLN A 59 -4.17 2.67 -16.14
C GLN A 59 -4.25 1.25 -15.54
N LYS A 60 -4.35 0.22 -16.39
CA LYS A 60 -4.32 -1.18 -15.93
C LYS A 60 -2.99 -1.54 -15.29
N SER A 61 -1.87 -1.10 -15.88
CA SER A 61 -0.52 -1.34 -15.33
C SER A 61 -0.37 -0.73 -13.94
N ILE A 62 -0.80 0.52 -13.73
CA ILE A 62 -0.70 1.19 -12.43
C ILE A 62 -1.37 0.37 -11.32
N ILE A 63 -2.58 -0.13 -11.58
CA ILE A 63 -3.33 -0.93 -10.61
C ILE A 63 -2.68 -2.32 -10.43
N ALA A 64 -2.22 -2.96 -11.51
CA ALA A 64 -1.51 -4.23 -11.43
C ALA A 64 -0.21 -4.11 -10.61
N ASP A 65 0.60 -3.09 -10.89
CA ASP A 65 1.85 -2.79 -10.19
C ASP A 65 1.60 -2.50 -8.70
N PHE A 66 0.53 -1.76 -8.39
CA PHE A 66 0.10 -1.56 -7.01
C PHE A 66 -0.19 -2.88 -6.29
N LEU A 67 -0.97 -3.78 -6.88
CA LEU A 67 -1.28 -5.09 -6.27
C LEU A 67 -0.02 -5.94 -6.10
N LEU A 68 0.86 -5.95 -7.09
CA LEU A 68 2.11 -6.69 -7.04
C LEU A 68 3.09 -6.11 -6.01
N SER A 69 3.01 -4.80 -5.75
CA SER A 69 3.82 -4.12 -4.72
C SER A 69 3.47 -4.55 -3.28
N LEU A 70 2.34 -5.23 -3.07
CA LEU A 70 1.98 -5.84 -1.78
C LEU A 70 2.89 -7.04 -1.44
N ASN A 71 3.58 -7.62 -2.43
CA ASN A 71 4.53 -8.69 -2.15
C ASN A 71 5.82 -8.13 -1.52
N PRO A 72 6.48 -8.85 -0.61
CA PRO A 72 7.83 -8.52 -0.19
C PRO A 72 8.76 -8.42 -1.38
N GLN A 73 9.48 -7.32 -1.44
CA GLN A 73 10.67 -7.27 -2.27
C GLN A 73 11.75 -8.07 -1.54
N LYS A 74 12.31 -9.08 -2.22
CA LYS A 74 13.56 -9.70 -1.79
C LYS A 74 14.60 -8.58 -1.83
N ASN A 75 15.21 -8.29 -0.68
CA ASN A 75 16.17 -7.19 -0.51
C ASN A 75 17.10 -7.06 -1.72
N GLN A 76 17.12 -5.89 -2.37
CA GLN A 76 18.25 -5.52 -3.20
C GLN A 76 19.47 -5.43 -2.29
N LEU A 77 20.24 -6.51 -2.27
CA LEU A 77 21.60 -6.52 -1.78
C LEU A 77 22.41 -5.65 -2.75
N GLY A 78 22.65 -4.39 -2.38
CA GLY A 78 23.50 -3.47 -3.13
C GLY A 78 22.75 -2.40 -3.93
N SER A 79 22.29 -1.35 -3.26
CA SER A 79 22.20 -0.03 -3.88
C SER A 79 22.13 1.04 -2.79
N HIS A 80 23.24 1.73 -2.61
CA HIS A 80 23.42 2.87 -1.72
C HIS A 80 22.75 4.11 -2.34
N PHE A 81 21.42 4.12 -2.38
CA PHE A 81 20.60 5.30 -2.68
C PHE A 81 19.36 5.28 -1.78
N THR A 82 19.56 5.43 -0.47
CA THR A 82 18.46 5.57 0.47
C THR A 82 18.01 7.03 0.55
N THR A 83 17.12 7.43 -0.34
CA THR A 83 16.06 8.34 0.11
C THR A 83 15.07 7.50 0.92
N PRO A 84 14.80 7.82 2.19
CA PRO A 84 13.94 7.03 3.06
C PRO A 84 12.46 7.31 2.73
N GLN A 85 12.03 7.10 1.49
CA GLN A 85 10.62 7.27 1.14
C GLN A 85 9.84 5.98 1.45
N PRO A 86 8.73 6.05 2.20
CA PRO A 86 7.92 4.87 2.46
C PRO A 86 7.27 4.38 1.17
N SER A 87 7.56 3.14 0.77
CA SER A 87 6.85 2.45 -0.31
C SER A 87 5.66 1.66 0.23
N VAL A 88 4.70 1.33 -0.65
CA VAL A 88 3.60 0.39 -0.33
C VAL A 88 4.18 -0.95 0.14
N SER A 89 5.21 -1.46 -0.53
CA SER A 89 5.91 -2.69 -0.14
C SER A 89 6.49 -2.60 1.27
N LYS A 90 7.09 -1.48 1.66
CA LYS A 90 7.64 -1.26 3.01
C LYS A 90 6.55 -1.18 4.07
N ARG A 91 5.42 -0.54 3.79
CA ARG A 91 4.26 -0.54 4.70
C ARG A 91 3.67 -1.95 4.85
N TRP A 92 3.54 -2.67 3.74
CA TRP A 92 3.00 -4.03 3.77
C TRP A 92 3.94 -5.03 4.44
N HIS A 93 5.25 -4.77 4.44
CA HIS A 93 6.22 -5.55 5.20
C HIS A 93 5.94 -5.52 6.71
N THR A 94 5.47 -4.39 7.24
CA THR A 94 5.06 -4.29 8.65
C THR A 94 3.87 -5.20 8.96
N ILE A 95 2.87 -5.26 8.07
CA ILE A 95 1.71 -6.17 8.22
C ILE A 95 2.16 -7.64 8.23
N GLN A 96 3.09 -8.00 7.34
CA GLN A 96 3.64 -9.36 7.30
C GLN A 96 4.46 -9.72 8.55
N THR A 97 5.09 -8.74 9.19
CA THR A 97 5.73 -8.95 10.49
C THR A 97 4.71 -9.35 11.56
N TYR A 98 3.54 -8.72 11.57
CA TYR A 98 2.45 -9.10 12.50
C TYR A 98 1.88 -10.48 12.16
N MET A 99 1.70 -10.80 10.88
CA MET A 99 1.30 -12.14 10.43
C MET A 99 2.25 -13.23 10.94
N LYS A 100 3.57 -13.01 10.81
CA LYS A 100 4.59 -13.95 11.30
C LYS A 100 4.53 -14.11 12.82
N LYS A 101 4.33 -13.02 13.57
CA LYS A 101 4.15 -13.06 15.03
C LYS A 101 2.89 -13.83 15.44
N ALA A 102 1.86 -13.82 14.61
CA ALA A 102 0.64 -14.60 14.78
C ALA A 102 0.81 -16.10 14.44
N GLY A 103 2.03 -16.55 14.08
CA GLY A 103 2.29 -17.93 13.66
C GLY A 103 1.74 -18.26 12.27
N LYS A 104 1.43 -17.25 11.45
CA LYS A 104 0.86 -17.42 10.11
C LYS A 104 1.90 -17.32 9.00
N GLY A 105 1.60 -17.99 7.90
CA GLY A 105 2.43 -17.96 6.69
C GLY A 105 2.43 -16.59 6.01
N GLN A 106 3.39 -16.37 5.12
CA GLN A 106 3.43 -15.17 4.30
C GLN A 106 2.33 -15.22 3.24
N THR A 107 1.67 -14.10 3.00
CA THR A 107 0.75 -13.94 1.87
C THR A 107 1.53 -13.53 0.61
N ARG A 108 1.25 -14.18 -0.52
CA ARG A 108 1.79 -13.79 -1.83
C ARG A 108 0.66 -13.50 -2.80
N VAL A 109 0.53 -12.24 -3.19
CA VAL A 109 -0.48 -11.78 -4.14
C VAL A 109 0.03 -11.98 -5.56
N PHE A 110 -0.81 -12.52 -6.44
CA PHE A 110 -0.54 -12.56 -7.87
C PHE A 110 -1.83 -12.39 -8.66
N ILE A 111 -1.69 -11.85 -9.87
CA ILE A 111 -2.85 -11.65 -10.74
C ILE A 111 -3.14 -12.98 -11.45
N ALA A 112 -4.30 -13.56 -11.17
CA ALA A 112 -4.73 -14.83 -11.73
C ALA A 112 -5.41 -14.65 -13.09
N SER A 113 -6.29 -13.65 -13.19
CA SER A 113 -6.99 -13.33 -14.44
C SER A 113 -7.43 -11.88 -14.48
N GLN A 114 -7.68 -11.38 -15.70
CA GLN A 114 -8.17 -10.03 -15.93
C GLN A 114 -9.29 -10.06 -16.96
N PHE A 115 -10.43 -9.49 -16.59
CA PHE A 115 -11.64 -9.41 -17.40
C PHE A 115 -11.94 -7.95 -17.68
N SER A 116 -12.45 -7.63 -18.87
CA SER A 116 -12.85 -6.27 -19.21
C SER A 116 -14.30 -6.23 -19.62
N ASP A 117 -15.07 -5.37 -18.97
CA ASP A 117 -16.42 -5.01 -19.37
C ASP A 117 -16.41 -3.53 -19.77
N LYS A 118 -15.97 -3.27 -21.01
CA LYS A 118 -15.82 -1.90 -21.52
C LYS A 118 -17.16 -1.17 -21.64
N ASN A 119 -18.23 -1.92 -21.92
CA ASN A 119 -19.55 -1.37 -22.18
C ASN A 119 -20.33 -1.09 -20.90
N CYS A 120 -19.76 -1.42 -19.73
CA CYS A 120 -20.44 -1.32 -18.44
C CYS A 120 -21.79 -2.05 -18.50
N SER A 121 -21.78 -3.38 -18.61
CA SER A 121 -22.97 -4.22 -18.82
C SER A 121 -24.09 -4.03 -17.77
N LEU A 122 -23.75 -3.57 -16.56
CA LEU A 122 -24.69 -3.23 -15.49
C LEU A 122 -25.09 -1.73 -15.48
N GLY A 123 -24.72 -1.00 -16.53
CA GLY A 123 -24.84 0.46 -16.64
C GLY A 123 -23.63 1.21 -16.09
N LYS A 124 -23.45 2.46 -16.55
CA LYS A 124 -22.40 3.37 -16.05
C LYS A 124 -22.67 3.84 -14.62
N ILE A 125 -23.93 3.86 -14.22
CA ILE A 125 -24.41 4.18 -12.88
C ILE A 125 -24.95 2.90 -12.28
N LEU A 126 -24.28 2.39 -11.25
CA LEU A 126 -24.74 1.21 -10.52
C LEU A 126 -25.91 1.63 -9.63
N LYS A 127 -27.05 0.95 -9.76
CA LYS A 127 -28.29 1.37 -9.10
C LYS A 127 -28.21 1.14 -7.58
N LYS A 128 -28.79 2.10 -6.86
CA LYS A 128 -28.99 2.15 -5.38
C LYS A 128 -29.43 0.83 -4.73
N ALA A 129 -30.15 -0.04 -5.44
CA ALA A 129 -30.60 -1.34 -4.95
C ALA A 129 -29.47 -2.32 -4.60
N GLN A 130 -28.25 -2.08 -5.09
CA GLN A 130 -27.05 -2.87 -4.76
C GLN A 130 -26.28 -2.32 -3.54
N GLY A 131 -26.80 -1.27 -2.87
CA GLY A 131 -26.18 -0.62 -1.71
C GLY A 131 -24.94 0.23 -2.00
N PHE A 132 -24.47 0.25 -3.25
CA PHE A 132 -23.26 0.96 -3.66
C PHE A 132 -23.49 2.48 -3.62
N CYS A 133 -22.50 3.24 -3.14
CA CYS A 133 -22.52 4.71 -2.99
C CYS A 133 -23.42 5.32 -1.90
N MET A 134 -24.17 4.53 -1.11
CA MET A 134 -25.01 5.09 -0.01
C MET A 134 -24.27 5.21 1.33
N SER A 135 -23.32 4.30 1.60
CA SER A 135 -22.54 4.28 2.85
C SER A 135 -21.17 3.62 2.67
N ASN A 136 -20.99 2.82 1.62
CA ASN A 136 -19.75 2.13 1.30
C ASN A 136 -19.35 2.37 -0.16
N CYS A 137 -18.04 2.54 -0.37
CA CYS A 137 -17.42 2.67 -1.70
C CYS A 137 -16.86 1.36 -2.24
N GLY A 138 -17.29 0.24 -1.63
CA GLY A 138 -16.86 -1.10 -1.96
C GLY A 138 -17.70 -2.13 -1.20
N PHE A 139 -17.80 -3.33 -1.76
CA PHE A 139 -18.35 -4.50 -1.09
C PHE A 139 -17.35 -5.63 -1.13
N HIS A 140 -17.43 -6.51 -0.13
CA HIS A 140 -16.67 -7.74 -0.08
C HIS A 140 -17.67 -8.90 -0.15
N GLY A 141 -17.42 -9.88 -1.01
CA GLY A 141 -18.24 -11.07 -1.13
C GLY A 141 -17.37 -12.27 -1.48
N SER A 142 -17.83 -13.47 -1.17
CA SER A 142 -17.18 -14.72 -1.58
C SER A 142 -17.99 -15.35 -2.71
N ASN A 143 -17.31 -15.78 -3.77
CA ASN A 143 -17.88 -16.64 -4.79
C ASN A 143 -17.16 -18.00 -4.75
N PRO A 144 -17.81 -19.08 -4.29
CA PRO A 144 -17.18 -20.39 -4.17
C PRO A 144 -16.83 -21.05 -5.51
N GLN A 145 -17.37 -20.56 -6.64
CA GLN A 145 -17.11 -21.14 -7.98
C GLN A 145 -15.74 -20.77 -8.53
N HIS A 146 -15.09 -19.73 -8.00
CA HIS A 146 -13.78 -19.31 -8.44
C HIS A 146 -12.81 -19.30 -7.26
N ASN A 147 -11.69 -20.02 -7.41
CA ASN A 147 -10.65 -20.06 -6.39
C ASN A 147 -9.73 -18.81 -6.46
N SER A 148 -10.32 -17.62 -6.53
CA SER A 148 -9.61 -16.34 -6.55
C SER A 148 -10.39 -15.23 -5.86
N ALA A 149 -9.67 -14.27 -5.29
CA ALA A 149 -10.26 -13.03 -4.80
C ALA A 149 -10.57 -12.12 -5.98
N PHE A 150 -11.81 -11.64 -6.10
CA PHE A 150 -12.20 -10.71 -7.16
C PHE A 150 -12.09 -9.27 -6.67
N ILE A 151 -11.46 -8.44 -7.50
CA ILE A 151 -11.52 -6.99 -7.35
C ILE A 151 -12.26 -6.40 -8.54
N TRP A 152 -13.17 -5.47 -8.23
CA TRP A 152 -13.86 -4.67 -9.22
C TRP A 152 -13.22 -3.29 -9.25
N VAL A 153 -12.67 -2.92 -10.41
CA VAL A 153 -12.09 -1.59 -10.64
C VAL A 153 -13.02 -0.79 -11.55
N GLY A 154 -13.45 0.39 -11.09
CA GLY A 154 -14.27 1.33 -11.84
C GLY A 154 -13.86 2.77 -11.53
N ASN A 155 -14.20 3.70 -12.42
CA ASN A 155 -13.96 5.13 -12.19
C ASN A 155 -15.03 5.71 -11.26
N SER A 156 -14.75 5.94 -9.98
CA SER A 156 -15.76 6.39 -9.00
C SER A 156 -16.56 7.64 -9.40
N VAL A 157 -16.05 8.50 -10.28
CA VAL A 157 -16.77 9.66 -10.82
C VAL A 157 -18.04 9.26 -11.57
N THR A 158 -18.05 8.11 -12.26
CA THR A 158 -19.20 7.68 -13.07
C THR A 158 -20.24 6.88 -12.27
N PRO A 159 -19.89 5.89 -11.41
CA PRO A 159 -20.84 5.15 -10.59
C PRO A 159 -21.27 5.90 -9.33
N CYS A 160 -20.39 6.71 -8.73
CA CYS A 160 -20.61 7.35 -7.42
C CYS A 160 -20.17 8.84 -7.42
N PRO A 161 -20.72 9.70 -8.30
CA PRO A 161 -20.32 11.09 -8.39
C PRO A 161 -20.46 11.80 -7.04
N GLY A 162 -19.34 12.32 -6.53
CA GLY A 162 -19.25 13.05 -5.27
C GLY A 162 -19.36 12.22 -3.98
N GLN A 163 -19.55 10.91 -4.05
CA GLN A 163 -19.74 10.04 -2.88
C GLN A 163 -18.48 9.26 -2.50
N CYS A 164 -17.67 8.87 -3.49
CA CYS A 164 -16.51 7.97 -3.30
C CYS A 164 -15.17 8.60 -3.70
N ALA A 165 -15.06 9.91 -3.51
CA ALA A 165 -13.85 10.69 -3.81
C ALA A 165 -13.25 11.36 -2.57
N TRP A 166 -13.67 10.99 -1.35
CA TRP A 166 -13.05 11.49 -0.11
C TRP A 166 -11.54 11.12 -0.05
N PRO A 167 -10.63 12.01 0.40
CA PRO A 167 -10.86 13.35 0.93
C PRO A 167 -10.92 14.45 -0.14
N PHE A 168 -10.81 14.10 -1.42
CA PHE A 168 -10.71 15.05 -2.54
C PHE A 168 -12.07 15.62 -2.98
N HIS A 169 -13.17 15.09 -2.47
CA HIS A 169 -14.52 15.63 -2.68
C HIS A 169 -15.38 15.36 -1.44
N GLN A 170 -16.00 16.40 -0.89
CA GLN A 170 -16.93 16.29 0.22
C GLN A 170 -18.30 15.82 -0.31
N PRO A 171 -18.95 14.82 0.31
CA PRO A 171 -20.30 14.43 -0.07
C PRO A 171 -21.29 15.59 0.10
N ILE A 172 -22.33 15.61 -0.75
CA ILE A 172 -23.33 16.70 -0.80
C ILE A 172 -24.40 16.54 0.30
N TYR A 173 -24.35 15.48 1.12
CA TYR A 173 -25.37 15.21 2.15
C TYR A 173 -25.01 15.77 3.52
#